data_AF-Q677B6-F1
#
_entry.id   AF-Q677B6-F1
#
_cell.length_a   1.000
_cell.length_b   1.000
_cell.length_c   1.000
_cell.angle_alpha   90.00
_cell.angle_beta   90.00
_cell.angle_gamma   90.00
#
_symmetry.space_group_name_H-M   'P 1'
#
loop_
_entity.id
_entity.type
_entity.pdbx_description
1 polymer ?
#
loop_
_entity_poly.entity_id
_entity_poly.type
_entity_poly.pdbx_seq_one_letter_code
_entity_poly.pdbx_strand_id
1 'polypeptide(L)'
;LLTMPFWDGNSTWHFMTSWAELTRTGSTTISVPPFLDRTKARPTRFRVDLPSSPKAHELADPNGPPKPLVAKVFSFSHPALTRLKSEANANLPPGSKPLSTFQSLGAHVWRSVCRARGLKLEDITVFAIFIDCRTRVDPPMPNSYFGNLIQAIFTVTATGLLLASPPEFGACLMQGVIDAHDAGAINGRLEAYEGKPKMLHYTDAGINCVAAGSSPRFRVYDVDF
;
A
#
# COMPACT_ATOMS: atom_id res chain seq x y z
N LEU A 1 10.02 7.53 4.32
CA LEU A 1 9.90 6.26 5.02
C LEU A 1 8.51 6.24 5.62
N LEU A 2 7.63 5.35 5.17
CA LEU A 2 6.39 5.10 5.92
C LEU A 2 6.74 4.30 7.17
N THR A 3 6.99 5.04 8.25
CA THR A 3 6.88 4.71 9.69
C THR A 3 7.39 3.39 10.27
N MET A 4 7.81 2.38 9.50
CA MET A 4 8.29 1.09 10.02
C MET A 4 9.44 0.55 9.15
N PRO A 5 10.70 0.98 9.38
CA PRO A 5 11.86 0.42 8.68
C PRO A 5 12.14 -1.04 9.05
N PHE A 6 11.55 -1.54 10.13
CA PHE A 6 11.87 -2.84 10.70
C PHE A 6 10.96 -3.98 10.22
N TRP A 7 9.67 -3.70 9.98
CA TRP A 7 8.69 -4.69 9.56
C TRP A 7 7.47 -4.05 8.88
N ASP A 8 6.74 -4.80 8.06
CA ASP A 8 5.51 -4.31 7.41
C ASP A 8 4.24 -4.71 8.18
N GLY A 9 3.07 -4.33 7.65
CA GLY A 9 1.78 -4.64 8.27
C GLY A 9 1.54 -6.15 8.42
N ASN A 10 2.01 -7.00 7.50
CA ASN A 10 1.82 -8.44 7.62
C ASN A 10 2.61 -8.99 8.83
N SER A 11 3.86 -8.54 9.00
CA SER A 11 4.66 -8.88 10.18
C SER A 11 4.10 -8.30 11.47
N THR A 12 3.54 -7.08 11.46
CA THR A 12 2.83 -6.51 12.62
C THR A 12 1.67 -7.42 13.04
N TRP A 13 0.83 -7.84 12.10
CA TRP A 13 -0.32 -8.68 12.43
C TRP A 13 0.06 -10.10 12.82
N HIS A 14 1.13 -10.66 12.24
CA HIS A 14 1.72 -11.91 12.72
C HIS A 14 2.10 -11.80 14.20
N PHE A 15 2.83 -10.74 14.58
CA PHE A 15 3.18 -10.49 15.98
C PHE A 15 1.94 -10.37 16.87
N MET A 16 0.94 -9.57 16.49
CA MET A 16 -0.28 -9.38 17.29
C MET A 16 -1.05 -10.68 17.49
N THR A 17 -1.20 -11.50 16.44
CA THR A 17 -1.87 -12.81 16.56
C THR A 17 -1.08 -13.80 17.40
N SER A 18 0.24 -13.81 17.28
CA SER A 18 1.12 -14.66 18.10
C SER A 18 1.09 -14.26 19.57
N TRP A 19 1.06 -12.97 19.87
CA TRP A 19 0.95 -12.50 21.25
C TRP A 19 -0.39 -12.90 21.87
N ALA A 20 -1.50 -12.68 21.16
CA ALA A 20 -2.83 -13.10 21.56
C ALA A 20 -2.95 -14.64 21.76
N GLU A 21 -2.25 -15.43 20.96
CA GLU A 21 -2.18 -16.88 21.16
C GLU A 21 -1.52 -17.24 22.50
N LEU A 22 -0.39 -16.61 22.82
CA LEU A 22 0.34 -16.88 24.07
C LEU A 22 -0.50 -16.51 25.30
N THR A 23 -1.22 -15.38 25.25
CA THR A 23 -2.07 -14.94 26.38
C THR A 23 -3.25 -15.87 26.61
N ARG A 24 -3.96 -16.30 25.56
CA ARG A 24 -5.10 -17.22 25.71
C ARG A 24 -4.71 -18.62 26.16
N THR A 25 -3.56 -19.12 25.70
CA THR A 25 -3.15 -20.52 25.94
C THR A 25 -2.28 -20.68 27.18
N GLY A 26 -1.65 -19.61 27.67
CA GLY A 26 -0.59 -19.69 28.67
C GLY A 26 0.66 -20.42 28.16
N SER A 27 0.78 -20.63 26.84
CA SER A 27 1.90 -21.29 26.20
C SER A 27 3.16 -20.42 26.25
N THR A 28 4.32 -21.05 26.10
CA THR A 28 5.62 -20.36 25.88
C THR A 28 6.05 -20.39 24.41
N THR A 29 5.30 -21.08 23.55
CA THR A 29 5.57 -21.23 22.12
C THR A 29 4.36 -20.85 21.28
N ILE A 30 4.63 -20.29 20.11
CA ILE A 30 3.62 -19.86 19.12
C ILE A 30 3.44 -20.93 18.03
N SER A 31 2.22 -21.06 17.51
CA SER A 31 1.89 -22.07 16.50
C SER A 31 2.58 -21.86 15.16
N VAL A 32 2.83 -20.61 14.78
CA VAL A 32 3.49 -20.26 13.51
C VAL A 32 4.75 -19.45 13.81
N PRO A 33 5.94 -20.08 13.81
CA PRO A 33 7.19 -19.37 14.00
C PRO A 33 7.46 -18.36 12.86
N PRO A 34 7.99 -17.16 13.18
CA PRO A 34 8.37 -16.20 12.17
C PRO A 34 9.59 -16.71 11.38
N PHE A 35 9.58 -16.49 10.08
CA PHE A 35 10.77 -16.70 9.25
C PHE A 35 11.65 -15.45 9.30
N LEU A 36 12.86 -15.58 9.87
CA LEU A 36 13.72 -14.45 10.23
C LEU A 36 14.89 -14.19 9.26
N ASP A 37 15.15 -15.07 8.30
CA ASP A 37 16.29 -14.93 7.39
C ASP A 37 16.03 -13.85 6.32
N ARG A 38 16.35 -12.59 6.66
CA ARG A 38 16.21 -11.43 5.78
C ARG A 38 17.11 -11.49 4.54
N THR A 39 18.17 -12.31 4.56
CA THR A 39 19.08 -12.42 3.41
C THR A 39 18.40 -13.08 2.21
N LYS A 40 17.36 -13.88 2.44
CA LYS A 40 16.53 -14.47 1.38
C LYS A 40 15.65 -13.46 0.64
N ALA A 41 15.26 -12.38 1.32
CA ALA A 41 14.47 -11.32 0.69
C ALA A 41 15.34 -10.43 -0.20
N ARG A 42 16.48 -9.97 0.33
CA ARG A 42 17.51 -9.24 -0.42
C ARG A 42 18.83 -9.26 0.39
N PRO A 43 19.93 -9.80 -0.15
CA PRO A 43 21.20 -9.85 0.59
C PRO A 43 21.98 -8.53 0.53
N THR A 44 21.62 -7.60 -0.37
CA THR A 44 22.33 -6.34 -0.56
C THR A 44 22.24 -5.43 0.66
N ARG A 45 23.38 -4.86 1.05
CA ARG A 45 23.47 -3.79 2.04
C ARG A 45 24.01 -2.54 1.38
N PHE A 46 23.31 -1.44 1.56
CA PHE A 46 23.74 -0.12 1.11
C PHE A 46 23.54 0.89 2.24
N ARG A 47 24.32 1.97 2.20
CA ARG A 47 24.22 3.06 3.16
C ARG A 47 23.15 4.04 2.68
N VAL A 48 22.22 4.37 3.56
CA VAL A 48 21.35 5.54 3.41
C VAL A 48 21.88 6.59 4.36
N ASP A 49 22.15 7.79 3.87
CA ASP A 49 22.51 8.89 4.75
C ASP A 49 21.27 9.31 5.54
N LEU A 50 21.38 9.19 6.87
CA LEU A 50 20.32 9.54 7.79
C LEU A 50 20.53 10.96 8.30
N PRO A 51 19.46 11.72 8.56
CA PRO A 51 19.54 12.99 9.25
C PRO A 51 20.24 12.82 10.61
N SER A 52 21.02 13.83 11.01
CA SER A 52 21.77 13.81 12.27
C SER A 52 20.89 13.75 13.52
N SER A 53 19.60 14.08 13.39
CA SER A 53 18.60 13.99 14.45
C SER A 53 17.18 13.98 13.87
N PRO A 54 16.15 13.55 14.64
CA PRO A 54 14.75 13.72 14.26
C PRO A 54 14.39 15.17 13.93
N LYS A 55 14.90 16.13 14.70
CA LYS A 55 14.68 17.56 14.44
C LYS A 55 15.27 18.01 13.09
N ALA A 56 16.47 17.53 12.75
CA ALA A 56 17.09 17.80 11.45
C ALA A 56 16.28 17.18 10.31
N HIS A 57 15.67 16.01 10.54
CA HIS A 57 14.76 15.38 9.58
C HIS A 57 13.51 16.24 9.33
N GLU A 58 12.85 16.71 10.38
CA GLU A 58 11.66 17.56 10.29
C GLU A 58 11.94 18.89 9.59
N LEU A 59 13.07 19.53 9.92
CA LEU A 59 13.50 20.78 9.28
C LEU A 59 13.81 20.61 7.78
N ALA A 60 14.28 19.43 7.40
CA ALA A 60 14.60 19.10 6.01
C ALA A 60 13.40 18.49 5.26
N ASP A 61 12.23 18.34 5.89
CA ASP A 61 11.09 17.69 5.24
C ASP A 61 10.49 18.61 4.15
N PRO A 62 10.57 18.24 2.85
CA PRO A 62 9.95 18.99 1.77
C PRO A 62 8.42 19.13 1.89
N ASN A 63 7.76 18.35 2.76
CA ASN A 63 6.32 18.50 3.00
C ASN A 63 5.96 19.77 3.81
N GLY A 64 6.96 20.39 4.45
CA GLY A 64 6.77 21.52 5.35
C GLY A 64 6.13 21.11 6.69
N PRO A 65 5.74 22.09 7.52
CA PRO A 65 5.15 21.81 8.82
C PRO A 65 3.82 21.05 8.67
N PRO A 66 3.47 20.18 9.65
CA PRO A 66 2.19 19.48 9.67
C PRO A 66 1.03 20.46 9.53
N LYS A 67 0.15 20.21 8.56
CA LYS A 67 -1.11 20.96 8.42
C LYS A 67 -2.11 20.44 9.46
N PRO A 68 -3.01 21.28 9.99
CA PRO A 68 -4.09 20.81 10.85
C PRO A 68 -5.01 19.89 10.05
N LEU A 69 -4.96 18.59 10.35
CA LEU A 69 -5.77 17.57 9.70
C LEU A 69 -6.79 17.02 10.70
N VAL A 70 -7.97 16.67 10.19
CA VAL A 70 -9.02 15.99 10.96
C VAL A 70 -9.15 14.57 10.44
N ALA A 71 -9.12 13.60 11.36
CA ALA A 71 -9.40 12.21 11.04
C ALA A 71 -10.92 11.97 10.99
N LYS A 72 -11.38 11.26 9.95
CA LYS A 72 -12.78 10.86 9.82
C LYS A 72 -12.88 9.42 9.33
N VAL A 73 -13.74 8.65 9.99
CA VAL A 73 -14.05 7.26 9.62
C VAL A 73 -15.24 7.25 8.67
N PHE A 74 -15.10 6.55 7.55
CA PHE A 74 -16.16 6.31 6.59
C PHE A 74 -16.43 4.81 6.51
N SER A 75 -17.64 4.40 6.88
CA SER A 75 -18.06 3.00 6.85
C SER A 75 -18.80 2.71 5.55
N PHE A 76 -18.36 1.69 4.82
CA PHE A 76 -19.04 1.20 3.62
C PHE A 76 -19.74 -0.12 3.96
N SER A 77 -21.07 -0.14 3.85
CA SER A 77 -21.86 -1.35 4.09
C SER A 77 -21.62 -2.40 3.00
N HIS A 78 -21.90 -3.67 3.30
CA HIS A 78 -21.78 -4.74 2.31
C HIS A 78 -22.60 -4.47 1.03
N PRO A 79 -23.88 -4.02 1.10
CA PRO A 79 -24.62 -3.63 -0.10
C PRO A 79 -23.96 -2.50 -0.90
N ALA A 80 -23.38 -1.50 -0.23
CA ALA A 80 -22.68 -0.41 -0.89
C ALA A 80 -21.42 -0.90 -1.63
N LEU A 81 -20.63 -1.78 -0.99
CA LEU A 81 -19.45 -2.38 -1.61
C LEU A 81 -19.81 -3.26 -2.81
N THR A 82 -20.86 -4.08 -2.68
CA THR A 82 -21.36 -4.92 -3.78
C THR A 82 -21.84 -4.07 -4.95
N ARG A 83 -22.54 -2.97 -4.69
CA ARG A 83 -22.95 -2.01 -5.72
C ARG A 83 -21.74 -1.39 -6.43
N LEU A 84 -20.78 -0.83 -5.69
CA LEU A 84 -19.57 -0.23 -6.26
C LEU A 84 -18.77 -1.23 -7.12
N LYS A 85 -18.65 -2.47 -6.64
CA LYS A 85 -17.99 -3.54 -7.39
C LYS A 85 -18.76 -3.89 -8.65
N SER A 86 -20.08 -4.04 -8.57
CA SER A 86 -20.93 -4.34 -9.73
C SER A 86 -20.84 -3.26 -10.81
N GLU A 87 -21.01 -1.99 -10.42
CA GLU A 87 -20.91 -0.84 -11.34
C GLU A 87 -19.56 -0.80 -12.06
N ALA A 88 -18.45 -0.99 -11.33
CA ALA A 88 -17.12 -1.03 -11.93
C ALA A 88 -16.89 -2.24 -12.84
N ASN A 89 -17.64 -3.33 -12.71
CA ASN A 89 -17.50 -4.52 -13.57
C ASN A 89 -18.50 -4.54 -14.74
N ALA A 90 -19.52 -3.69 -14.74
CA ALA A 90 -20.64 -3.76 -15.67
C ALA A 90 -20.26 -3.52 -17.13
N ASN A 91 -19.27 -2.66 -17.38
CA ASN A 91 -18.87 -2.23 -18.72
C ASN A 91 -17.50 -2.79 -19.16
N LEU A 92 -16.99 -3.81 -18.47
CA LEU A 92 -15.72 -4.41 -18.86
C LEU A 92 -15.88 -5.16 -20.19
N PRO A 93 -14.87 -5.10 -21.09
CA PRO A 93 -14.88 -5.90 -22.31
C PRO A 93 -15.05 -7.39 -22.02
N PRO A 94 -15.73 -8.16 -22.90
CA PRO A 94 -15.86 -9.60 -22.75
C PRO A 94 -14.50 -10.29 -22.55
N GLY A 95 -14.41 -11.18 -21.56
CA GLY A 95 -13.17 -11.89 -21.23
C GLY A 95 -12.19 -11.13 -20.32
N SER A 96 -12.51 -9.90 -19.91
CA SER A 96 -11.66 -9.14 -18.96
C SER A 96 -11.63 -9.77 -17.57
N LYS A 97 -10.48 -9.65 -16.90
CA LYS A 97 -10.34 -10.04 -15.49
C LYS A 97 -11.22 -9.15 -14.59
N PRO A 98 -12.10 -9.72 -13.76
CA PRO A 98 -12.97 -8.93 -12.90
C PRO A 98 -12.19 -8.02 -11.94
N LEU A 99 -12.69 -6.81 -11.75
CA LEU A 99 -12.18 -5.85 -10.77
C LEU A 99 -12.59 -6.27 -9.34
N SER A 100 -11.63 -6.22 -8.43
CA SER A 100 -11.82 -6.53 -7.01
C SER A 100 -12.54 -5.40 -6.27
N THR A 101 -13.13 -5.73 -5.12
CA THR A 101 -13.74 -4.73 -4.23
C THR A 101 -12.76 -3.62 -3.83
N PHE A 102 -11.48 -3.96 -3.61
CA PHE A 102 -10.44 -2.98 -3.32
C PHE A 102 -10.23 -1.99 -4.46
N GLN A 103 -10.16 -2.47 -5.71
CA GLN A 103 -9.98 -1.61 -6.88
C GLN A 103 -11.21 -0.72 -7.10
N SER A 104 -12.42 -1.27 -7.00
CA SER A 104 -13.66 -0.51 -7.17
C SER A 104 -13.84 0.56 -6.09
N LEU A 105 -13.62 0.22 -4.81
CA LEU A 105 -13.66 1.19 -3.72
C LEU A 105 -12.53 2.21 -3.82
N GLY A 106 -11.31 1.78 -4.16
CA GLY A 106 -10.16 2.65 -4.36
C GLY A 106 -10.43 3.70 -5.44
N ALA A 107 -10.96 3.30 -6.59
CA ALA A 107 -11.35 4.23 -7.66
C ALA A 107 -12.45 5.21 -7.21
N HIS A 108 -13.45 4.73 -6.46
CA HIS A 108 -14.49 5.59 -5.91
C HIS A 108 -13.94 6.63 -4.93
N VAL A 109 -13.07 6.21 -4.00
CA VAL A 109 -12.42 7.10 -3.03
C VAL A 109 -11.50 8.10 -3.75
N TRP A 110 -10.73 7.65 -4.74
CA TRP A 110 -9.84 8.51 -5.51
C TRP A 110 -10.59 9.66 -6.18
N ARG A 111 -11.69 9.35 -6.89
CA ARG A 111 -12.58 10.34 -7.50
C ARG A 111 -13.16 11.30 -6.47
N SER A 112 -13.64 10.77 -5.34
CA SER A 112 -14.21 11.57 -4.25
C SER A 112 -13.19 12.53 -3.63
N VAL A 113 -11.95 12.09 -3.44
CA VAL A 113 -10.87 12.95 -2.93
C VAL A 113 -10.49 14.03 -3.93
N CYS A 114 -10.41 13.72 -5.23
CA CYS A 114 -10.15 14.73 -6.26
C CYS A 114 -11.24 15.82 -6.28
N ARG A 115 -12.52 15.43 -6.16
CA ARG A 115 -13.64 16.37 -6.05
C ARG A 115 -13.56 17.21 -4.79
N ALA A 116 -13.32 16.58 -3.63
CA ALA A 116 -13.24 17.28 -2.35
C ALA A 116 -12.05 18.26 -2.28
N ARG A 117 -10.96 17.96 -2.98
CA ARG A 117 -9.79 18.86 -3.11
C ARG A 117 -10.01 20.00 -4.10
N GLY A 118 -11.07 19.97 -4.91
CA GLY A 118 -11.31 20.96 -5.95
C GLY A 118 -10.20 20.99 -7.01
N LEU A 119 -9.61 19.84 -7.34
CA LEU A 119 -8.52 19.75 -8.32
C LEU A 119 -9.02 20.19 -9.70
N LYS A 120 -8.15 20.90 -10.44
CA LYS A 120 -8.43 21.33 -11.81
C LYS A 120 -8.36 20.13 -12.75
N LEU A 121 -9.02 20.23 -13.90
CA LEU A 121 -9.11 19.09 -14.83
C LEU A 121 -7.74 18.71 -15.41
N GLU A 122 -6.87 19.69 -15.58
CA GLU A 122 -5.48 19.56 -16.03
C GLU A 122 -4.52 19.05 -14.94
N ASP A 123 -4.93 19.04 -13.67
CA ASP A 123 -4.06 18.60 -12.58
C ASP A 123 -3.81 17.08 -12.69
N ILE A 124 -2.54 16.69 -12.55
CA ILE A 124 -2.18 15.28 -12.37
C ILE A 124 -2.55 14.83 -10.96
N THR A 125 -3.08 13.62 -10.86
CA THR A 125 -3.35 12.94 -9.58
C THR A 125 -2.77 11.53 -9.59
N VAL A 126 -2.38 11.07 -8.39
CA VAL A 126 -1.76 9.77 -8.18
C VAL A 126 -2.55 8.96 -7.17
N PHE A 127 -2.71 7.66 -7.42
CA PHE A 127 -3.17 6.69 -6.43
C PHE A 127 -2.06 5.71 -6.09
N ALA A 128 -1.61 5.73 -4.84
CA ALA A 128 -0.53 4.88 -4.34
C ALA A 128 -1.10 3.67 -3.58
N ILE A 129 -0.58 2.47 -3.90
CA ILE A 129 -0.95 1.20 -3.27
C ILE A 129 0.31 0.55 -2.72
N PHE A 130 0.29 0.08 -1.48
CA PHE A 130 1.36 -0.73 -0.91
C PHE A 130 1.05 -2.20 -1.12
N ILE A 131 1.85 -2.87 -1.94
CA ILE A 131 1.65 -4.27 -2.30
C ILE A 131 2.54 -5.17 -1.48
N ASP A 132 1.99 -6.28 -0.98
CA ASP A 132 2.76 -7.34 -0.36
C ASP A 132 3.51 -8.11 -1.46
N CYS A 133 4.83 -8.12 -1.37
CA CYS A 133 5.72 -8.72 -2.34
C CYS A 133 6.06 -10.18 -1.99
N ARG A 134 5.65 -10.72 -0.83
CA ARG A 134 6.00 -12.09 -0.39
C ARG A 134 5.72 -13.15 -1.45
N THR A 135 4.55 -13.12 -2.06
CA THR A 135 4.15 -14.10 -3.09
C THR A 135 4.57 -13.70 -4.50
N ARG A 136 5.28 -12.57 -4.66
CA ARG A 136 5.61 -11.97 -5.96
C ARG A 136 7.10 -11.97 -6.27
N VAL A 137 7.94 -12.09 -5.25
CA VAL A 137 9.38 -12.34 -5.43
C VAL A 137 9.63 -13.78 -5.88
N ASP A 138 10.78 -14.01 -6.49
CA ASP A 138 11.22 -15.32 -6.96
C ASP A 138 12.60 -15.66 -6.34
N PRO A 139 12.71 -16.70 -5.50
CA PRO A 139 11.62 -17.59 -5.06
C PRO A 139 10.62 -16.88 -4.12
N PRO A 140 9.34 -17.31 -4.07
CA PRO A 140 8.36 -16.76 -3.16
C PRO A 140 8.77 -16.89 -1.69
N MET A 141 8.52 -15.84 -0.91
CA MET A 141 8.81 -15.82 0.52
C MET A 141 7.65 -16.41 1.32
N PRO A 142 7.93 -17.12 2.44
CA PRO A 142 6.90 -17.61 3.33
C PRO A 142 6.01 -16.47 3.86
N ASN A 143 4.73 -16.74 4.06
CA ASN A 143 3.80 -15.78 4.69
C ASN A 143 4.25 -15.38 6.12
N SER A 144 5.01 -16.25 6.79
CA SER A 144 5.62 -15.98 8.10
C SER A 144 6.89 -15.13 8.04
N TYR A 145 7.34 -14.69 6.84
CA TYR A 145 8.49 -13.78 6.72
C TYR A 145 8.29 -12.53 7.58
N PHE A 146 9.25 -12.32 8.49
CA PHE A 146 9.22 -11.28 9.49
C PHE A 146 10.19 -10.15 9.14
N GLY A 147 9.65 -9.14 8.48
CA GLY A 147 10.39 -8.01 7.95
C GLY A 147 9.50 -7.15 7.07
N ASN A 148 10.10 -6.18 6.41
CA ASN A 148 9.41 -5.36 5.43
C ASN A 148 9.61 -6.00 4.04
N LEU A 149 8.52 -6.39 3.38
CA LEU A 149 8.53 -6.89 2.00
C LEU A 149 7.35 -6.31 1.23
N ILE A 150 7.26 -4.98 1.24
CA ILE A 150 6.24 -4.23 0.50
C ILE A 150 6.88 -3.25 -0.49
N GLN A 151 6.20 -2.97 -1.60
CA GLN A 151 6.55 -1.86 -2.48
C GLN A 151 5.33 -0.96 -2.76
N ALA A 152 5.56 0.34 -2.86
CA ALA A 152 4.52 1.30 -3.24
C ALA A 152 4.40 1.33 -4.77
N ILE A 153 3.29 0.92 -5.35
CA ILE A 153 3.01 1.07 -6.78
C ILE A 153 2.06 2.26 -7.01
N PHE A 154 2.20 2.92 -8.14
CA PHE A 154 1.55 4.20 -8.40
C PHE A 154 0.71 4.14 -9.67
N THR A 155 -0.52 4.60 -9.58
CA THR A 155 -1.41 4.84 -10.70
C THR A 155 -1.47 6.35 -10.96
N VAL A 156 -1.28 6.80 -12.19
CA VAL A 156 -1.21 8.24 -12.52
C VAL A 156 -2.18 8.56 -13.65
N THR A 157 -2.93 9.67 -13.52
CA THR A 157 -3.79 10.17 -14.60
C THR A 157 -4.11 11.65 -14.38
N ALA A 158 -4.66 12.31 -15.40
CA ALA A 158 -5.24 13.64 -15.27
C ALA A 158 -6.56 13.58 -14.50
N THR A 159 -6.80 14.56 -13.64
CA THR A 159 -8.02 14.67 -12.83
C THR A 159 -9.27 14.70 -13.71
N GLY A 160 -9.25 15.47 -14.80
CA GLY A 160 -10.39 15.58 -15.70
C GLY A 160 -10.75 14.24 -16.35
N LEU A 161 -9.73 13.48 -16.78
CA LEU A 161 -9.93 12.14 -17.32
C LEU A 161 -10.50 11.20 -16.26
N LEU A 162 -9.90 11.18 -15.06
CA LEU A 162 -10.38 10.35 -13.96
C LEU A 162 -11.84 10.64 -13.60
N LEU A 163 -12.27 11.90 -13.61
CA LEU A 163 -13.62 12.31 -13.19
C LEU A 163 -14.66 12.12 -14.30
N ALA A 164 -14.29 12.38 -15.56
CA ALA A 164 -15.17 12.27 -16.72
C ALA A 164 -15.36 10.81 -17.18
N SER A 165 -14.38 9.93 -16.96
CA SER A 165 -14.50 8.52 -17.31
C SER A 165 -15.45 7.75 -16.40
N PRO A 166 -15.95 6.58 -16.84
CA PRO A 166 -16.71 5.65 -16.00
C PRO A 166 -15.93 5.12 -14.77
N PRO A 167 -16.61 4.57 -13.74
CA PRO A 167 -15.98 4.08 -12.51
C PRO A 167 -14.85 3.05 -12.73
N GLU A 168 -14.99 2.19 -13.73
CA GLU A 168 -14.03 1.16 -14.09
C GLU A 168 -12.68 1.71 -14.53
N PHE A 169 -12.61 2.94 -15.07
CA PHE A 169 -11.38 3.51 -15.60
C PHE A 169 -10.27 3.55 -14.55
N GLY A 170 -10.53 4.17 -13.40
CA GLY A 170 -9.54 4.25 -12.31
C GLY A 170 -9.19 2.86 -11.76
N ALA A 171 -10.16 1.96 -11.69
CA ALA A 171 -9.97 0.61 -11.18
C ALA A 171 -9.15 -0.27 -12.13
N CYS A 172 -9.32 -0.13 -13.45
CA CYS A 172 -8.53 -0.78 -14.49
C CYS A 172 -7.09 -0.28 -14.48
N LEU A 173 -6.86 1.03 -14.29
CA LEU A 173 -5.50 1.56 -14.14
C LEU A 173 -4.80 0.94 -12.91
N MET A 174 -5.50 0.81 -11.78
CA MET A 174 -4.98 0.12 -10.60
C MET A 174 -4.71 -1.37 -10.89
N GLN A 175 -5.60 -2.06 -11.62
CA GLN A 175 -5.40 -3.46 -12.00
C GLN A 175 -4.17 -3.65 -12.87
N GLY A 176 -3.95 -2.78 -13.85
CA GLY A 176 -2.77 -2.82 -14.72
C GLY A 176 -1.47 -2.73 -13.92
N VAL A 177 -1.35 -1.77 -13.00
CA VAL A 177 -0.12 -1.63 -12.20
C VAL A 177 0.06 -2.75 -11.17
N ILE A 178 -1.03 -3.34 -10.66
CA ILE A 178 -0.97 -4.50 -9.75
C ILE A 178 -0.51 -5.75 -10.51
N ASP A 179 -1.03 -5.97 -11.71
CA ASP A 179 -0.75 -7.17 -12.49
C ASP A 179 0.66 -7.11 -13.10
N ALA A 180 1.14 -5.93 -13.48
CA ALA A 180 2.51 -5.71 -13.96
C ALA A 180 3.59 -5.78 -12.86
N HIS A 181 3.20 -5.87 -11.57
CA HIS A 181 4.17 -5.84 -10.47
C HIS A 181 4.65 -7.25 -10.08
N ASP A 182 5.43 -7.86 -10.96
CA ASP A 182 6.04 -9.18 -10.79
C ASP A 182 7.44 -9.13 -10.15
N ALA A 183 8.11 -10.29 -10.07
CA ALA A 183 9.46 -10.41 -9.51
C ALA A 183 10.48 -9.52 -10.25
N GLY A 184 10.38 -9.41 -11.58
CA GLY A 184 11.25 -8.56 -12.39
C GLY A 184 11.06 -7.09 -12.07
N ALA A 185 9.80 -6.63 -12.01
CA ALA A 185 9.47 -5.26 -11.63
C ALA A 185 9.92 -4.92 -10.20
N ILE A 186 9.80 -5.87 -9.25
CA ILE A 186 10.27 -5.72 -7.88
C ILE A 186 11.79 -5.53 -7.86
N ASN A 187 12.53 -6.42 -8.54
CA ASN A 187 13.99 -6.41 -8.59
C ASN A 187 14.54 -5.15 -9.27
N GLY A 188 13.97 -4.74 -10.41
CA GLY A 188 14.40 -3.52 -11.10
C GLY A 188 14.22 -2.26 -10.24
N ARG A 189 13.16 -2.20 -9.42
CA ARG A 189 12.98 -1.09 -8.46
C ARG A 189 13.95 -1.12 -7.30
N LEU A 190 14.31 -2.32 -6.81
CA LEU A 190 15.34 -2.47 -5.79
C LEU A 190 16.70 -2.02 -6.33
N GLU A 191 17.07 -2.45 -7.53
CA GLU A 191 18.33 -2.05 -8.18
C GLU A 191 18.39 -0.53 -8.42
N ALA A 192 17.31 0.07 -8.92
CA ALA A 192 17.23 1.52 -9.10
C ALA A 192 17.37 2.29 -7.78
N TYR A 193 16.78 1.77 -6.69
CA TYR A 193 16.91 2.37 -5.36
C TYR A 193 18.32 2.16 -4.79
N GLU A 194 18.93 1.00 -4.98
CA GLU A 194 20.29 0.69 -4.54
C GLU A 194 21.35 1.54 -5.24
N GLY A 195 21.14 1.89 -6.51
CA GLY A 195 22.02 2.78 -7.26
C GLY A 195 21.97 4.25 -6.79
N LYS A 196 20.85 4.67 -6.17
CA LYS A 196 20.67 6.03 -5.64
C LYS A 196 19.78 6.01 -4.38
N PRO A 197 20.29 5.48 -3.27
CA PRO A 197 19.50 5.35 -2.05
C PRO A 197 19.15 6.73 -1.51
N LYS A 198 17.88 6.93 -1.16
CA LYS A 198 17.40 8.18 -0.58
C LYS A 198 16.36 7.93 0.49
N MET A 199 16.27 8.86 1.44
CA MET A 199 15.13 8.90 2.33
C MET A 199 13.87 9.25 1.52
N LEU A 200 12.86 8.39 1.57
CA LEU A 200 11.60 8.63 0.88
C LEU A 200 10.77 9.69 1.63
N HIS A 201 10.19 10.65 0.93
CA HIS A 201 9.25 11.63 1.45
C HIS A 201 7.86 11.41 0.86
N TYR A 202 6.80 11.92 1.50
CA TYR A 202 5.44 11.79 0.97
C TYR A 202 5.30 12.46 -0.41
N THR A 203 6.01 13.57 -0.63
CA THR A 203 6.14 14.23 -1.93
C THR A 203 6.71 13.35 -3.03
N ASP A 204 7.50 12.30 -2.71
CA ASP A 204 7.98 11.34 -3.69
C ASP A 204 6.86 10.46 -4.28
N ALA A 205 5.71 10.37 -3.60
CA ALA A 205 4.54 9.65 -4.12
C ALA A 205 3.83 10.41 -5.26
N GLY A 206 4.21 11.66 -5.51
CA GLY A 206 3.65 12.50 -6.56
C GLY A 206 2.63 13.53 -6.05
N ILE A 207 2.31 14.48 -6.92
CA ILE A 207 1.39 15.58 -6.63
C ILE A 207 -0.04 15.04 -6.52
N ASN A 208 -0.84 15.63 -5.64
CA ASN A 208 -2.24 15.26 -5.41
C ASN A 208 -2.44 13.76 -5.11
N CYS A 209 -1.46 13.13 -4.47
CA CYS A 209 -1.49 11.71 -4.16
C CYS A 209 -2.64 11.35 -3.19
N VAL A 210 -3.26 10.21 -3.45
CA VAL A 210 -4.14 9.48 -2.53
C VAL A 210 -3.46 8.15 -2.24
N ALA A 211 -3.10 7.89 -0.99
CA ALA A 211 -2.39 6.69 -0.60
C ALA A 211 -3.32 5.75 0.18
N ALA A 212 -3.51 4.55 -0.33
CA ALA A 212 -4.21 3.48 0.38
C ALA A 212 -3.20 2.70 1.23
N GLY A 213 -3.15 3.01 2.53
CA GLY A 213 -2.44 2.21 3.52
C GLY A 213 -3.32 1.12 4.12
N SER A 214 -2.69 0.08 4.70
CA SER A 214 -3.36 -1.08 5.30
C SER A 214 -4.00 -2.06 4.30
N SER A 215 -4.55 -3.16 4.80
CA SER A 215 -5.17 -4.22 3.98
C SER A 215 -6.36 -4.85 4.70
N PRO A 216 -7.49 -5.10 4.00
CA PRO A 216 -8.60 -5.88 4.56
C PRO A 216 -8.23 -7.35 4.79
N ARG A 217 -7.05 -7.81 4.33
CA ARG A 217 -6.53 -9.15 4.59
C ARG A 217 -5.94 -9.28 5.99
N PHE A 218 -5.67 -8.17 6.66
CA PHE A 218 -5.21 -8.19 8.03
C PHE A 218 -6.33 -8.61 8.96
N ARG A 219 -6.09 -9.66 9.73
CA ARG A 219 -7.02 -10.26 10.68
C ARG A 219 -7.09 -9.47 11.99
N VAL A 220 -7.33 -8.16 11.86
CA VAL A 220 -7.32 -7.21 12.99
C VAL A 220 -8.36 -7.56 14.05
N TYR A 221 -9.54 -7.98 13.59
CA TYR A 221 -10.67 -8.30 14.46
C TYR A 221 -10.64 -9.73 14.99
N ASP A 222 -9.70 -10.56 14.54
CA ASP A 222 -9.53 -11.95 15.03
C ASP A 222 -8.53 -12.03 16.21
N VAL A 223 -7.92 -10.90 16.58
CA VAL A 223 -6.98 -10.82 17.70
C VAL A 223 -7.77 -10.75 19.01
N ASP A 224 -7.64 -11.80 19.81
CA ASP A 224 -8.33 -11.99 21.11
C ASP A 224 -7.33 -12.48 22.16
N PHE A 225 -7.16 -11.72 23.25
CA PHE A 225 -6.08 -11.89 24.24
C PHE A 225 -6.48 -12.75 25.43
#